data_AF-A0A6G9FFT1-F1
#
_entry.id   AF-A0A6G9FFT1-F1
#
_cell.length_a   1.000
_cell.length_b   1.000
_cell.length_c   1.000
_cell.angle_alpha   90.00
_cell.angle_beta   90.00
_cell.angle_gamma   90.00
#
_symmetry.space_group_name_H-M   'P 1'
#
loop_
_entity.id
_entity.type
_entity.pdbx_description
1 polymer ?
#
loop_
_entity_poly.entity_id
_entity_poly.type
_entity_poly.pdbx_seq_one_letter_code
_entity_poly.pdbx_strand_id
1 'polypeptide(L)'
;MMTSGYYTGHPCEECGERVTIHVYTGKVFAHGSPRQCPMSGKPVYDLASVAEGRPRRLSHFDRSREESAEKRAPRVRKPRAPFIDFPGWFPRWEDEALPSVALPAKGRIGVWLPEKSHRQHGDFVDLLLGGRVAHSWDPDRACWSVSKDHFIALTAGLLRRYGRISVGREFDSGEACNPSCRNARRYECTCSCRARNHGGGSWMRGWDVQGETTRRERGRDWSWMNVAPR
;
A
#
# COMPACT_ATOMS: atom_id res chain seq x y z
N MET A 1 -13.53 25.71 -32.27
CA MET A 1 -14.11 24.34 -32.36
C MET A 1 -13.29 23.45 -31.45
N MET A 2 -13.86 22.93 -30.35
CA MET A 2 -13.15 21.97 -29.49
C MET A 2 -13.58 20.57 -29.90
N THR A 3 -12.62 19.79 -30.39
CA THR A 3 -12.79 18.41 -30.86
C THR A 3 -13.04 17.46 -29.68
N SER A 4 -14.03 16.58 -29.83
CA SER A 4 -14.24 15.43 -28.94
C SER A 4 -13.07 14.46 -29.09
N GLY A 5 -12.44 14.06 -27.98
CA GLY A 5 -11.28 13.17 -27.98
C GLY A 5 -11.43 12.05 -26.95
N TYR A 6 -11.23 10.81 -27.41
CA TYR A 6 -11.04 9.65 -26.53
C TYR A 6 -9.55 9.46 -26.31
N TYR A 7 -9.10 9.56 -25.07
CA TYR A 7 -7.73 9.27 -24.71
C TYR A 7 -7.70 8.00 -23.87
N THR A 8 -7.34 6.89 -24.51
CA THR A 8 -7.26 5.58 -23.88
C THR A 8 -5.85 5.37 -23.30
N GLY A 9 -5.80 4.93 -22.04
CA GLY A 9 -4.59 4.36 -21.48
C GLY A 9 -3.62 5.32 -20.79
N HIS A 10 -4.11 6.46 -20.28
CA HIS A 10 -3.31 7.32 -19.41
C HIS A 10 -2.98 6.57 -18.11
N PRO A 11 -1.70 6.36 -17.78
CA PRO A 11 -1.32 5.77 -16.51
C PRO A 11 -1.61 6.79 -15.42
N CYS A 12 -2.29 6.36 -14.36
CA CYS A 12 -2.36 7.16 -13.14
C CYS A 12 -0.93 7.40 -12.62
N GLU A 13 -0.53 8.64 -12.43
CA GLU A 13 0.82 8.99 -11.97
C GLU A 13 1.18 8.39 -10.60
N GLU A 14 0.16 8.08 -9.79
CA GLU A 14 0.35 7.55 -8.44
C GLU A 14 0.26 6.01 -8.36
N CYS A 15 -0.48 5.34 -9.25
CA CYS A 15 -0.68 3.88 -9.20
C CYS A 15 -0.29 3.11 -10.47
N GLY A 16 0.06 3.80 -11.55
CA GLY A 16 0.42 3.21 -12.84
C GLY A 16 -0.73 2.57 -13.61
N GLU A 17 -1.92 2.47 -13.02
CA GLU A 17 -3.06 1.82 -13.65
C GLU A 17 -3.63 2.67 -14.78
N ARG A 18 -3.92 2.03 -15.91
CA ARG A 18 -4.35 2.70 -17.12
C ARG A 18 -5.83 3.01 -17.03
N VAL A 19 -6.18 4.28 -17.16
CA VAL A 19 -7.56 4.73 -17.23
C VAL A 19 -7.92 5.26 -18.61
N THR A 20 -9.19 5.12 -18.97
CA THR A 20 -9.74 5.75 -20.16
C THR A 20 -10.33 7.09 -19.78
N ILE A 21 -9.83 8.15 -20.40
CA ILE A 21 -10.29 9.52 -20.17
C ILE A 21 -11.02 9.97 -21.42
N HIS A 22 -12.27 10.39 -21.25
CA HIS A 22 -13.07 10.97 -22.30
C HIS A 22 -13.21 12.47 -22.05
N VAL A 23 -12.75 13.29 -23.00
CA VAL A 23 -12.88 14.74 -22.92
C VAL A 23 -13.97 15.16 -23.89
N TYR A 24 -15.09 15.63 -23.36
CA TYR A 24 -16.23 16.09 -24.14
C TYR A 24 -16.65 17.48 -23.67
N THR A 25 -16.69 18.44 -24.59
CA THR A 25 -17.16 19.82 -24.34
C THR A 25 -16.52 20.50 -23.13
N GLY A 26 -15.21 20.30 -22.92
CA GLY A 26 -14.46 20.87 -21.80
C GLY A 26 -14.67 20.17 -20.45
N LYS A 27 -15.42 19.06 -20.42
CA LYS A 27 -15.58 18.19 -19.26
C LYS A 27 -14.74 16.93 -19.43
N VAL A 28 -14.04 16.55 -18.37
CA VAL A 28 -13.24 15.33 -18.29
C VAL A 28 -14.06 14.25 -17.59
N PHE A 29 -14.27 13.12 -18.27
CA PHE A 29 -14.96 11.95 -17.75
C PHE A 29 -13.97 10.78 -17.68
N ALA A 30 -13.72 10.25 -16.49
CA ALA A 30 -12.94 9.02 -16.33
C ALA A 30 -13.89 7.81 -16.43
N HIS A 31 -13.65 6.93 -17.40
CA HIS A 31 -14.38 5.68 -17.59
C HIS A 31 -13.46 4.50 -17.26
N GLY A 32 -13.88 3.69 -16.28
CA GLY A 32 -13.09 2.54 -15.81
C GLY A 32 -13.29 2.28 -14.31
N SER A 33 -12.96 1.06 -13.89
CA SER A 33 -12.77 0.72 -12.49
C SER A 33 -11.26 0.63 -12.25
N PRO A 34 -10.69 1.28 -11.22
CA PRO A 34 -11.38 2.02 -10.17
C PRO A 34 -11.63 3.52 -10.51
N ARG A 35 -12.77 4.08 -10.06
CA ARG A 35 -13.11 5.52 -10.24
C ARG A 35 -12.30 6.47 -9.35
N GLN A 36 -11.63 5.92 -8.34
CA GLN A 36 -10.71 6.58 -7.45
C GLN A 36 -9.37 5.87 -7.57
N CYS A 37 -8.28 6.62 -7.54
CA CYS A 37 -6.96 6.04 -7.43
C CYS A 37 -6.92 5.23 -6.13
N PRO A 38 -6.67 3.91 -6.18
CA PRO A 38 -6.59 3.09 -4.97
C PRO A 38 -5.39 3.49 -4.11
N MET A 39 -4.39 4.16 -4.70
CA MET A 39 -3.22 4.66 -3.97
C MET A 39 -3.51 5.89 -3.12
N SER A 40 -4.23 6.91 -3.62
CA SER A 40 -4.52 8.15 -2.87
C SER A 40 -5.97 8.34 -2.43
N GLY A 41 -6.91 7.54 -2.94
CA GLY A 41 -8.35 7.78 -2.80
C GLY A 41 -8.84 9.00 -3.60
N LYS A 42 -7.95 9.72 -4.29
CA LYS A 42 -8.32 10.85 -5.14
C LYS A 42 -9.09 10.34 -6.35
N PRO A 43 -10.06 11.10 -6.86
CA PRO A 43 -10.69 10.78 -8.13
C PRO A 43 -9.64 10.79 -9.24
N VAL A 44 -9.67 9.79 -10.13
CA VAL A 44 -8.62 9.66 -11.17
C VAL A 44 -8.61 10.86 -12.14
N TYR A 45 -9.71 11.60 -12.25
CA TYR A 45 -9.79 12.82 -13.06
C TYR A 45 -9.00 14.02 -12.48
N ASP A 46 -8.75 14.07 -11.17
CA ASP A 46 -7.93 15.13 -10.56
C ASP A 46 -6.43 14.89 -10.82
N LEU A 47 -6.04 13.65 -11.09
CA LEU A 47 -4.65 13.26 -11.37
C LEU A 47 -4.26 13.40 -12.84
N ALA A 48 -5.24 13.57 -13.73
CA ALA A 48 -5.02 13.78 -15.16
C ALA A 48 -4.65 15.25 -15.51
N SER A 49 -4.37 16.08 -14.50
CA SER A 49 -4.23 17.53 -14.65
C SER A 49 -2.80 18.01 -14.41
N VAL A 50 -1.82 17.54 -15.18
CA VAL A 50 -0.50 18.22 -15.26
C VAL A 50 0.12 18.20 -16.67
N ALA A 51 -0.22 17.23 -17.53
CA ALA A 51 0.24 17.25 -18.91
C ALA A 51 -0.73 18.08 -19.78
N GLU A 52 -0.27 19.25 -20.21
CA GLU A 52 -0.88 20.13 -21.22
C GLU A 52 -2.00 21.07 -20.72
N GLY A 53 -1.57 22.23 -20.19
CA GLY A 53 -2.26 23.51 -20.39
C GLY A 53 -3.75 23.61 -20.04
N ARG A 54 -4.06 23.81 -18.74
CA ARG A 54 -5.29 24.38 -18.15
C ARG A 54 -6.63 24.22 -18.92
N PRO A 55 -7.66 23.78 -18.18
CA PRO A 55 -8.92 24.53 -18.16
C PRO A 55 -9.13 25.21 -16.81
N ARG A 56 -9.41 26.51 -16.87
CA ARG A 56 -9.90 27.31 -15.74
C ARG A 56 -11.16 26.66 -15.15
N ARG A 57 -11.27 26.71 -13.82
CA ARG A 57 -12.52 26.57 -13.07
C ARG A 57 -13.60 27.41 -13.78
N LEU A 58 -14.59 26.76 -14.39
CA LEU A 58 -15.82 27.41 -14.81
C LEU A 58 -16.95 26.82 -13.98
N SER A 59 -17.30 27.55 -12.93
CA SER A 59 -18.58 27.46 -12.25
C SER A 59 -19.67 27.86 -13.24
N HIS A 60 -20.28 26.90 -13.93
CA HIS A 60 -21.58 27.10 -14.56
C HIS A 60 -22.63 26.32 -13.77
N PHE A 61 -23.40 27.10 -13.02
CA PHE A 61 -24.52 26.72 -12.18
C PHE A 61 -25.69 26.36 -13.10
N ASP A 62 -26.06 25.08 -13.16
CA ASP A 62 -27.12 24.56 -14.02
C ASP A 62 -28.42 24.42 -13.19
N ARG A 63 -29.30 25.43 -13.29
CA ARG A 63 -30.60 25.54 -12.58
C ARG A 63 -31.60 24.43 -12.93
N SER A 64 -31.34 23.63 -13.97
CA SER A 64 -32.22 22.52 -14.36
C SER A 64 -32.10 21.27 -13.45
N ARG A 65 -31.11 21.24 -12.56
CA ARG A 65 -30.85 20.09 -11.67
C ARG A 65 -31.59 20.16 -10.34
N GLU A 66 -32.14 21.31 -9.96
CA GLU A 66 -32.88 21.49 -8.71
C GLU A 66 -34.26 20.80 -8.75
N GLU A 67 -35.02 20.91 -9.85
CA GLU A 67 -36.37 20.32 -9.94
C GLU A 67 -36.38 18.78 -9.91
N SER A 68 -35.27 18.12 -10.27
CA SER A 68 -35.13 16.66 -10.20
C SER A 68 -34.43 16.16 -8.93
N ALA A 69 -33.78 17.04 -8.17
CA ALA A 69 -33.10 16.68 -6.91
C ALA A 69 -34.09 16.58 -5.74
N GLU A 70 -35.19 17.32 -5.79
CA GLU A 70 -36.15 17.44 -4.69
C GLU A 70 -37.01 16.18 -4.47
N LYS A 71 -37.06 15.27 -5.45
CA LYS A 71 -37.76 13.97 -5.33
C LYS A 71 -36.84 12.80 -4.97
N ARG A 72 -35.53 13.01 -4.83
CA ARG A 72 -34.61 11.95 -4.43
C ARG A 72 -34.40 12.04 -2.92
N ALA A 73 -35.08 11.15 -2.19
CA ALA A 73 -34.86 10.96 -0.77
C ALA A 73 -33.34 10.98 -0.47
N PRO A 74 -32.89 11.73 0.54
CA PRO A 74 -31.48 11.82 0.87
C PRO A 74 -30.95 10.41 1.05
N ARG A 75 -30.06 9.97 0.16
CA ARG A 75 -29.36 8.70 0.34
C ARG A 75 -28.60 8.83 1.64
N VAL A 76 -29.10 8.18 2.69
CA VAL A 76 -28.38 7.99 3.94
C VAL A 76 -27.03 7.42 3.55
N ARG A 77 -25.98 8.25 3.67
CA ARG A 77 -24.62 7.79 3.38
C ARG A 77 -24.35 6.70 4.41
N LYS A 78 -24.19 5.46 3.95
CA LYS A 78 -23.73 4.37 4.82
C LYS A 78 -22.49 4.87 5.56
N PRO A 79 -22.39 4.64 6.88
CA PRO A 79 -21.17 4.96 7.63
C PRO A 79 -19.97 4.39 6.90
N ARG A 80 -18.88 5.18 6.79
CA ARG A 80 -17.62 4.63 6.29
C ARG A 80 -17.23 3.49 7.22
N ALA A 81 -16.86 2.34 6.64
CA ALA A 81 -16.35 1.23 7.43
C ALA A 81 -15.18 1.72 8.31
N PRO A 82 -15.11 1.29 9.58
CA PRO A 82 -14.03 1.71 10.45
C PRO A 82 -12.67 1.29 9.87
N PHE A 83 -11.64 2.08 10.16
CA PHE A 83 -10.27 1.70 9.86
C PHE A 83 -9.85 0.55 10.76
N ILE A 84 -8.93 -0.27 10.26
CA ILE A 84 -8.32 -1.33 11.04
C ILE A 84 -7.38 -0.69 12.07
N ASP A 85 -7.53 -1.09 13.33
CA ASP A 85 -6.64 -0.65 14.40
C ASP A 85 -5.19 -1.06 14.13
N PHE A 86 -4.26 -0.26 14.66
CA PHE A 86 -2.84 -0.57 14.57
C PHE A 86 -2.51 -1.80 15.44
N PRO A 87 -1.83 -2.83 14.92
CA PRO A 87 -1.47 -4.00 15.71
C PRO A 87 -0.51 -3.60 16.84
N GLY A 88 -0.87 -3.89 18.09
CA GLY A 88 -0.07 -3.47 19.26
C GLY A 88 1.36 -4.01 19.27
N TRP A 89 1.61 -5.12 18.57
CA TRP A 89 2.92 -5.75 18.44
C TRP A 89 3.82 -5.08 17.40
N PHE A 90 3.28 -4.21 16.53
CA PHE A 90 4.06 -3.41 15.60
C PHE A 90 4.65 -2.20 16.33
N PRO A 91 5.89 -1.79 16.05
CA PRO A 91 6.45 -0.58 16.63
C PRO A 91 5.90 0.66 15.93
N ARG A 92 5.71 1.71 16.72
CA ARG A 92 5.64 3.08 16.22
C ARG A 92 7.05 3.63 16.09
N TRP A 93 7.26 4.48 15.09
CA TRP A 93 8.52 5.17 14.85
C TRP A 93 8.24 6.66 14.97
N GLU A 94 8.85 7.33 15.94
CA GLU A 94 8.57 8.77 16.19
C GLU A 94 7.06 9.02 16.37
N ASP A 95 6.41 8.15 17.14
CA ASP A 95 4.95 8.09 17.38
C ASP A 95 4.07 7.79 16.14
N GLU A 96 4.66 7.67 14.96
CA GLU A 96 3.99 7.34 13.70
C GLU A 96 3.78 5.83 13.53
N ALA A 97 2.58 5.44 13.06
CA ALA A 97 2.25 4.08 12.66
C ALA A 97 2.55 3.89 11.17
N LEU A 98 3.79 3.53 10.85
CA LEU A 98 4.20 3.28 9.47
C LEU A 98 3.47 2.07 8.86
N PRO A 99 3.24 2.06 7.53
CA PRO A 99 2.87 0.84 6.81
C PRO A 99 3.90 -0.25 7.13
N SER A 100 3.43 -1.46 7.39
CA SER A 100 4.24 -2.46 8.06
C SER A 100 4.17 -3.82 7.36
N VAL A 101 5.33 -4.45 7.17
CA VAL A 101 5.45 -5.84 6.69
C VAL A 101 6.19 -6.66 7.74
N ALA A 102 5.58 -7.75 8.20
CA ALA A 102 6.14 -8.64 9.20
C ALA A 102 6.41 -10.02 8.59
N LEU A 103 7.68 -10.43 8.56
CA LEU A 103 8.14 -11.72 8.05
C LEU A 103 8.39 -12.70 9.21
N PRO A 104 7.44 -13.60 9.54
CA PRO A 104 7.64 -14.58 10.60
C PRO A 104 8.61 -15.69 10.16
N ALA A 105 9.13 -16.46 11.13
CA ALA A 105 9.95 -17.64 10.88
C ALA A 105 9.16 -18.71 10.13
N LYS A 106 7.90 -18.92 10.51
CA LYS A 106 6.97 -19.87 9.89
C LYS A 106 5.65 -19.20 9.49
N GLY A 107 5.00 -19.74 8.46
CA GLY A 107 3.70 -19.25 7.99
C GLY A 107 3.79 -18.05 7.04
N ARG A 108 2.71 -17.26 7.02
CA ARG A 108 2.46 -16.17 6.07
C ARG A 108 2.91 -14.82 6.63
N ILE A 109 3.34 -13.92 5.76
CA ILE A 109 3.76 -12.57 6.17
C ILE A 109 2.56 -11.74 6.56
N GLY A 110 2.71 -10.91 7.58
CA GLY A 110 1.70 -9.93 8.00
C GLY A 110 1.90 -8.61 7.28
N VAL A 111 0.82 -7.96 6.88
CA VAL A 111 0.80 -6.64 6.23
C VAL A 111 -0.25 -5.78 6.92
N TRP A 112 0.16 -4.57 7.30
CA TRP A 112 -0.73 -3.53 7.80
C TRP A 112 -0.45 -2.19 7.12
N LEU A 113 -1.47 -1.36 7.01
CA LEU A 113 -1.51 -0.10 6.27
C LEU A 113 -2.33 0.88 7.10
N PRO A 114 -1.85 2.11 7.30
CA PRO A 114 -2.58 3.12 8.06
C PRO A 114 -3.84 3.57 7.35
N GLU A 115 -4.87 3.89 8.15
CA GLU A 115 -6.10 4.57 7.70
C GLU A 115 -6.86 3.82 6.58
N LYS A 116 -6.79 2.49 6.58
CA LYS A 116 -7.53 1.63 5.65
C LYS A 116 -8.55 0.78 6.41
N SER A 117 -9.73 0.64 5.82
CA SER A 117 -10.69 -0.41 6.20
C SER A 117 -10.22 -1.77 5.68
N HIS A 118 -10.79 -2.86 6.20
CA HIS A 118 -10.53 -4.23 5.73
C HIS A 118 -10.54 -4.38 4.21
N ARG A 119 -11.59 -3.86 3.56
CA ARG A 119 -11.70 -3.95 2.11
C ARG A 119 -10.58 -3.21 1.40
N GLN A 120 -10.31 -1.97 1.82
CA GLN A 120 -9.27 -1.14 1.19
C GLN A 120 -7.88 -1.75 1.37
N HIS A 121 -7.63 -2.42 2.48
CA HIS A 121 -6.40 -3.19 2.68
C HIS A 121 -6.23 -4.30 1.63
N GLY A 122 -7.23 -5.16 1.49
CA GLY A 122 -7.19 -6.27 0.53
C GLY A 122 -7.00 -5.77 -0.90
N ASP A 123 -7.82 -4.79 -1.31
CA ASP A 123 -7.73 -4.16 -2.63
C ASP A 123 -6.32 -3.59 -2.90
N PHE A 124 -5.70 -3.01 -1.86
CA PHE A 124 -4.36 -2.43 -1.95
C PHE A 124 -3.25 -3.49 -2.04
N VAL A 125 -3.39 -4.60 -1.31
CA VAL A 125 -2.46 -5.74 -1.40
C VAL A 125 -2.51 -6.35 -2.80
N ASP A 126 -3.70 -6.55 -3.36
CA ASP A 126 -3.88 -7.05 -4.72
C ASP A 126 -3.23 -6.11 -5.75
N LEU A 127 -3.43 -4.81 -5.60
CA LEU A 127 -2.81 -3.80 -6.46
C LEU A 127 -1.28 -3.85 -6.43
N LEU A 128 -0.68 -3.85 -5.23
CA LEU A 128 0.78 -3.87 -5.10
C LEU A 128 1.43 -5.12 -5.71
N LEU A 129 0.67 -6.21 -5.77
CA LEU A 129 1.13 -7.50 -6.27
C LEU A 129 0.68 -7.79 -7.72
N GLY A 130 0.06 -6.82 -8.39
CA GLY A 130 -0.26 -6.90 -9.81
C GLY A 130 -1.41 -7.84 -10.15
N GLY A 131 -2.32 -8.10 -9.20
CA GLY A 131 -3.48 -8.95 -9.44
C GLY A 131 -4.07 -9.50 -8.14
N ARG A 132 -5.15 -10.27 -8.27
CA ARG A 132 -5.73 -10.96 -7.11
C ARG A 132 -4.74 -11.97 -6.56
N VAL A 133 -4.28 -11.74 -5.35
CA VAL A 133 -3.46 -12.71 -4.61
C VAL A 133 -4.30 -13.36 -3.53
N ALA A 134 -3.91 -14.58 -3.17
CA ALA A 134 -4.47 -15.20 -1.99
C ALA A 134 -3.98 -14.42 -0.76
N HIS A 135 -4.80 -13.51 -0.24
CA HIS A 135 -4.64 -12.84 1.04
C HIS A 135 -5.78 -13.23 1.99
N SER A 136 -5.51 -13.24 3.29
CA SER A 136 -6.52 -13.53 4.30
C SER A 136 -6.25 -12.72 5.56
N TRP A 137 -7.32 -12.28 6.21
CA TRP A 137 -7.22 -11.62 7.50
C TRP A 137 -6.74 -12.60 8.58
N ASP A 138 -5.74 -12.19 9.36
CA ASP A 138 -5.26 -12.90 10.53
C ASP A 138 -5.77 -12.16 11.79
N PRO A 139 -6.82 -12.67 12.45
CA PRO A 139 -7.42 -11.99 13.60
C PRO A 139 -6.49 -11.99 14.80
N ASP A 140 -5.65 -13.00 14.95
CA ASP A 140 -4.73 -13.13 16.07
C ASP A 140 -3.65 -12.05 15.99
N ARG A 141 -3.16 -11.73 14.79
CA ARG A 141 -2.14 -10.70 14.57
C ARG A 141 -2.72 -9.33 14.16
N ALA A 142 -4.04 -9.24 14.02
CA ALA A 142 -4.77 -8.06 13.54
C ALA A 142 -4.19 -7.48 12.24
N CYS A 143 -3.82 -8.34 11.29
CA CYS A 143 -3.22 -7.90 10.02
C CYS A 143 -3.64 -8.80 8.85
N TRP A 144 -3.45 -8.31 7.62
CA TRP A 144 -3.62 -9.16 6.43
C TRP A 144 -2.42 -10.08 6.26
N SER A 145 -2.66 -11.30 5.81
CA SER A 145 -1.64 -12.32 5.60
C SER A 145 -1.48 -12.71 4.14
N VAL A 146 -0.24 -12.75 3.65
CA VAL A 146 0.12 -13.10 2.26
C VAL A 146 1.28 -14.10 2.20
N SER A 147 1.49 -14.74 1.05
CA SER A 147 2.63 -15.64 0.85
C SER A 147 3.96 -14.91 1.12
N LYS A 148 4.95 -15.64 1.63
CA LYS A 148 6.31 -15.13 1.81
C LYS A 148 6.97 -14.73 0.50
N ASP A 149 6.63 -15.39 -0.60
CA ASP A 149 7.14 -15.09 -1.95
C ASP A 149 6.87 -13.63 -2.39
N HIS A 150 5.89 -12.98 -1.78
CA HIS A 150 5.54 -11.60 -2.04
C HIS A 150 6.34 -10.58 -1.21
N PHE A 151 7.20 -11.02 -0.28
CA PHE A 151 7.86 -10.14 0.68
C PHE A 151 8.62 -8.99 -0.01
N ILE A 152 9.46 -9.28 -1.00
CA ILE A 152 10.24 -8.26 -1.71
C ILE A 152 9.32 -7.33 -2.52
N ALA A 153 8.36 -7.89 -3.26
CA ALA A 153 7.44 -7.10 -4.08
C ALA A 153 6.58 -6.15 -3.24
N LEU A 154 6.06 -6.61 -2.10
CA LEU A 154 5.29 -5.79 -1.15
C LEU A 154 6.15 -4.72 -0.52
N THR A 155 7.33 -5.07 -0.01
CA THR A 155 8.24 -4.12 0.64
C THR A 155 8.61 -3.01 -0.35
N ALA A 156 8.98 -3.36 -1.58
CA ALA A 156 9.30 -2.39 -2.62
C ALA A 156 8.08 -1.55 -3.04
N GLY A 157 6.90 -2.16 -3.18
CA GLY A 157 5.66 -1.46 -3.51
C GLY A 157 5.23 -0.45 -2.44
N LEU A 158 5.33 -0.84 -1.17
CA LEU A 158 5.03 0.04 -0.05
C LEU A 158 6.06 1.16 0.08
N LEU A 159 7.35 0.87 -0.07
CA LEU A 159 8.39 1.90 -0.10
C LEU A 159 8.16 2.93 -1.21
N ARG A 160 7.87 2.48 -2.44
CA ARG A 160 7.53 3.39 -3.55
C ARG A 160 6.32 4.26 -3.24
N ARG A 161 5.33 3.74 -2.50
CA ARG A 161 4.10 4.47 -2.20
C ARG A 161 4.24 5.46 -1.04
N TYR A 162 4.87 5.02 0.03
CA TYR A 162 4.83 5.69 1.34
C TYR A 162 6.15 6.35 1.70
N GLY A 163 7.26 6.04 1.01
CA GLY A 163 8.58 6.63 1.27
C GLY A 163 9.24 6.14 2.56
N ARG A 164 8.47 5.68 3.56
CA ARG A 164 8.95 5.02 4.77
C ARG A 164 8.01 3.88 5.15
N ILE A 165 8.58 2.77 5.58
CA ILE A 165 7.82 1.62 6.07
C ILE A 165 8.53 0.97 7.26
N SER A 166 7.77 0.19 8.02
CA SER A 166 8.30 -0.68 9.07
C SER A 166 8.44 -2.10 8.53
N VAL A 167 9.62 -2.70 8.68
CA VAL A 167 9.88 -4.09 8.29
C VAL A 167 10.28 -4.89 9.51
N GLY A 168 9.43 -5.83 9.90
CA GLY A 168 9.64 -6.76 11.00
C GLY A 168 10.10 -8.12 10.48
N ARG A 169 11.04 -8.74 11.18
CA ARG A 169 11.41 -10.14 10.97
C ARG A 169 11.50 -10.86 12.29
N GLU A 170 10.92 -12.04 12.35
CA GLU A 170 11.17 -12.94 13.47
C GLU A 170 12.61 -13.46 13.40
N PHE A 171 13.26 -13.53 14.54
CA PHE A 171 14.59 -14.13 14.68
C PHE A 171 14.66 -14.94 15.98
N ASP A 172 15.63 -15.85 16.05
CA ASP A 172 16.01 -16.60 17.22
C ASP A 172 17.38 -16.09 17.70
N SER A 173 17.41 -15.54 18.92
CA SER A 173 18.63 -15.03 19.54
C SER A 173 19.65 -16.13 19.85
N GLY A 174 19.22 -17.39 19.99
CA GLY A 174 20.07 -18.56 20.16
C GLY A 174 20.54 -19.22 18.86
N GLU A 175 19.91 -18.91 17.71
CA GLU A 175 20.32 -19.46 16.42
C GLU A 175 21.55 -18.71 15.88
N ALA A 176 22.72 -19.35 15.94
CA ALA A 176 23.96 -18.79 15.43
C ALA A 176 23.94 -18.62 13.90
N CYS A 177 24.49 -17.50 13.42
CA CYS A 177 24.65 -17.25 11.99
C CYS A 177 25.66 -18.23 11.38
N ASN A 178 25.24 -19.00 10.37
CA ASN A 178 26.06 -20.03 9.75
C ASN A 178 26.37 -19.70 8.27
N PRO A 179 27.27 -20.46 7.60
CA PRO A 179 27.57 -20.26 6.17
C PRO A 179 26.34 -20.36 5.25
N SER A 180 25.33 -21.19 5.58
CA SER A 180 24.10 -21.31 4.79
C SER A 180 23.33 -19.99 4.76
N CYS A 181 23.16 -19.33 5.91
CA CYS A 181 22.58 -17.98 5.98
C CYS A 181 23.38 -16.97 5.16
N ARG A 182 24.71 -16.94 5.33
CA ARG A 182 25.57 -15.99 4.62
C ARG A 182 25.55 -16.14 3.11
N ASN A 183 25.33 -17.36 2.62
CA ASN A 183 25.28 -17.70 1.20
C ASN A 183 23.85 -17.86 0.64
N ALA A 184 22.83 -17.57 1.44
CA ALA A 184 21.45 -17.76 1.06
C ALA A 184 21.04 -16.82 -0.10
N ARG A 185 20.18 -17.33 -0.99
CA ARG A 185 19.62 -16.56 -2.13
C ARG A 185 18.19 -16.07 -1.88
N ARG A 186 17.46 -16.73 -0.99
CA ARG A 186 16.11 -16.29 -0.57
C ARG A 186 16.22 -15.22 0.51
N TYR A 187 15.12 -14.56 0.86
CA TYR A 187 15.09 -13.48 1.86
C TYR A 187 14.71 -13.96 3.28
N GLU A 188 14.38 -15.25 3.47
CA GLU A 188 14.09 -15.76 4.80
C GLU A 188 15.36 -15.93 5.63
N CYS A 189 15.38 -15.30 6.80
CA CYS A 189 16.45 -15.42 7.77
C CYS A 189 15.86 -15.40 9.16
N THR A 190 16.19 -16.40 9.98
CA THR A 190 15.76 -16.49 11.38
C THR A 190 16.93 -16.41 12.36
N CYS A 191 18.19 -16.37 11.90
CA CYS A 191 19.31 -16.31 12.83
C CYS A 191 19.39 -15.00 13.63
N SER A 192 20.10 -15.10 14.75
CA SER A 192 20.54 -13.99 15.62
C SER A 192 21.22 -12.83 14.89
N CYS A 193 21.70 -13.07 13.67
CA CYS A 193 22.22 -12.07 12.73
C CYS A 193 21.17 -11.02 12.31
N ARG A 194 19.87 -11.29 12.46
CA ARG A 194 18.74 -10.44 12.05
C ARG A 194 18.82 -10.03 10.58
N ALA A 195 19.26 -10.99 9.77
CA ALA A 195 19.54 -10.85 8.35
C ALA A 195 20.71 -9.92 7.95
N ARG A 196 21.43 -9.27 8.88
CA ARG A 196 22.54 -8.36 8.50
C ARG A 196 23.62 -9.02 7.65
N ASN A 197 23.91 -10.30 7.91
CA ASN A 197 24.89 -11.09 7.18
C ASN A 197 24.26 -11.97 6.08
N HIS A 198 22.94 -11.97 5.95
CA HIS A 198 22.20 -12.92 5.13
C HIS A 198 22.38 -12.65 3.64
N GLY A 199 22.76 -13.67 2.87
CA GLY A 199 23.06 -13.53 1.44
C GLY A 199 24.07 -12.42 1.14
N GLY A 200 25.07 -12.24 2.02
CA GLY A 200 26.04 -11.14 1.94
C GLY A 200 25.44 -9.74 2.09
N GLY A 201 24.28 -9.61 2.75
CA GLY A 201 23.56 -8.34 2.93
C GLY A 201 22.77 -7.89 1.70
N SER A 202 22.71 -8.71 0.64
CA SER A 202 22.08 -8.34 -0.64
C SER A 202 20.60 -8.02 -0.54
N TRP A 203 19.87 -8.61 0.42
CA TRP A 203 18.44 -8.34 0.61
C TRP A 203 18.15 -6.90 1.05
N MET A 204 19.12 -6.19 1.62
CA MET A 204 18.99 -4.77 2.01
C MET A 204 19.23 -3.81 0.83
N ARG A 205 19.55 -4.32 -0.37
CA ARG A 205 19.75 -3.47 -1.54
C ARG A 205 18.45 -2.78 -1.91
N GLY A 206 18.49 -1.46 -2.03
CA GLY A 206 17.36 -0.63 -2.46
C GLY A 206 16.67 0.17 -1.35
N TRP A 207 17.10 0.03 -0.09
CA TRP A 207 16.62 0.87 1.01
C TRP A 207 17.69 1.07 2.09
N ASP A 208 17.55 2.15 2.85
CA ASP A 208 18.34 2.46 4.03
C ASP A 208 17.55 2.20 5.30
N VAL A 209 18.25 1.70 6.32
CA VAL A 209 17.70 1.52 7.66
C VAL A 209 17.90 2.82 8.44
N GLN A 210 16.80 3.49 8.73
CA GLN A 210 16.76 4.78 9.45
C GLN A 210 16.61 4.58 10.97
N GLY A 211 16.16 3.41 11.40
CA GLY A 211 16.05 3.06 12.80
C GLY A 211 15.80 1.57 12.99
N GLU A 212 16.22 1.03 14.14
CA GLU A 212 16.04 -0.37 14.50
C GLU A 212 15.54 -0.52 15.93
N THR A 213 14.72 -1.54 16.16
CA THR A 213 14.30 -1.93 17.52
C THR A 213 14.03 -3.43 17.56
N THR A 214 14.01 -3.99 18.76
CA THR A 214 13.60 -5.38 18.98
C THR A 214 12.39 -5.46 19.88
N ARG A 215 11.48 -6.39 19.60
CA ARG A 215 10.31 -6.66 20.43
C ARG A 215 10.16 -8.15 20.66
N ARG A 216 9.68 -8.53 21.84
CA ARG A 216 9.26 -9.89 22.13
C ARG A 216 7.73 -9.93 22.14
N GLU A 217 7.15 -10.67 21.21
CA GLU A 217 5.70 -10.82 21.07
C GLU A 217 5.36 -12.31 21.08
N ARG A 218 4.47 -12.73 21.99
CA ARG A 218 4.02 -14.14 22.11
C ARG A 218 5.19 -15.13 22.15
N GLY A 219 6.24 -14.79 22.90
CA GLY A 219 7.44 -15.61 23.06
C GLY A 219 8.37 -15.66 21.85
N ARG A 220 8.13 -14.87 20.80
CA ARG A 220 8.97 -14.76 19.61
C ARG A 220 9.71 -13.45 19.60
N ASP A 221 10.98 -13.48 19.21
CA ASP A 221 11.79 -12.26 19.09
C ASP A 221 11.66 -11.69 17.67
N TRP A 222 11.45 -10.38 17.59
CA TRP A 222 11.27 -9.64 16.34
C TRP A 222 12.29 -8.53 16.23
N SER A 223 12.95 -8.45 15.08
CA SER A 223 13.78 -7.33 14.67
C SER A 223 12.97 -6.44 13.75
N TRP A 224 12.73 -5.21 14.16
CA TRP A 224 11.98 -4.22 13.40
C TRP A 224 12.91 -3.12 12.90
N MET A 225 12.70 -2.71 11.65
CA MET A 225 13.47 -1.66 11.00
C MET A 225 12.52 -0.62 10.40
N ASN A 226 12.77 0.65 10.65
CA ASN A 226 12.24 1.76 9.85
C ASN A 226 13.14 1.88 8.63
N VAL A 227 12.58 1.69 7.44
CA VAL A 227 13.34 1.73 6.18
C VAL A 227 12.75 2.75 5.21
N ALA A 228 13.63 3.38 4.44
CA ALA A 228 13.31 4.35 3.39
C ALA A 228 14.07 3.99 2.10
N PRO A 229 13.60 4.38 0.90
CA PRO A 229 14.36 4.19 -0.33
C PRO A 229 15.77 4.79 -0.22
N ARG A 230 16.73 4.12 -0.87
CA ARG A 230 18.07 4.65 -1.13
C ARG A 230 18.06 5.63 -2.29
#